data_AF-A0A7W4E278-F1
#
_entry.id   AF-A0A7W4E278-F1
#
_cell.length_a   1.000
_cell.length_b   1.000
_cell.length_c   1.000
_cell.angle_alpha   90.00
_cell.angle_beta   90.00
_cell.angle_gamma   90.00
#
_symmetry.space_group_name_H-M   'P 1'
#
loop_
_entity.id
_entity.type
_entity.pdbx_description
1 polymer ?
#
loop_
_entity_poly.entity_id
_entity_poly.type
_entity_poly.pdbx_seq_one_letter_code
_entity_poly.pdbx_strand_id
1 'polypeptide(L)'
;MAKLDRQKYASMYGPTVGDKIRLADTELFAEIERDFTVYGEENKFGGGKTLRDGMAQSATHLRDEGVLDLVITNATIIDYWGIVKADIGIKDGKIAGIGKAGNPNTMDGVTSGMVIGASTEALGGEGHIFTAGGIDTHIHFICPQQVETALAGGITTFIGGGTGPNHGTLATTIAPGAWNLRKMFEGLDSLPMNFGIFGKGNSSSHEAIIEQIEAGVLGLKLHEDWGSTPSAIDTCLTVCDKYDVQATIHTDTLNEGGFVEDTMRAINGRTIHTFHTE
;
A
#
# COMPACT_ATOMS: atom_id res chain seq x y z
N MET A 1 -2.09 -38.16 20.24
CA MET A 1 -1.52 -36.91 19.66
C MET A 1 -0.49 -36.36 20.62
N ALA A 2 0.67 -35.95 20.10
CA ALA A 2 1.62 -35.14 20.86
C ALA A 2 1.00 -33.75 21.12
N LYS A 3 1.36 -33.12 22.24
CA LYS A 3 0.95 -31.75 22.58
C LYS A 3 2.20 -30.90 22.74
N LEU A 4 2.10 -29.64 22.33
CA LEU A 4 3.11 -28.61 22.53
C LEU A 4 2.56 -27.55 23.48
N ASP A 5 3.39 -27.08 24.39
CA ASP A 5 3.08 -25.90 25.18
C ASP A 5 3.07 -24.65 24.28
N ARG A 6 2.25 -23.65 24.61
CA ARG A 6 2.06 -22.46 23.76
C ARG A 6 3.34 -21.64 23.57
N GLN A 7 4.16 -21.52 24.61
CA GLN A 7 5.40 -20.76 24.54
C GLN A 7 6.39 -21.39 23.54
N LYS A 8 6.50 -22.72 23.57
CA LYS A 8 7.32 -23.48 22.62
C LYS A 8 6.71 -23.49 21.22
N TYR A 9 5.38 -23.52 21.09
CA TYR A 9 4.73 -23.36 19.79
C TYR A 9 5.09 -21.99 19.17
N ALA A 10 4.87 -20.92 19.93
CA ALA A 10 5.11 -19.55 19.49
C ALA A 10 6.59 -19.29 19.14
N SER A 11 7.54 -19.90 19.86
CA SER A 11 8.96 -19.76 19.54
C SER A 11 9.39 -20.50 18.27
N MET A 12 8.62 -21.48 17.80
CA MET A 12 8.94 -22.25 16.60
C MET A 12 8.19 -21.76 15.36
N TYR A 13 6.91 -21.39 15.52
CA TYR A 13 6.00 -21.08 14.42
C TYR A 13 5.39 -19.68 14.52
N GLY A 14 5.73 -18.89 15.56
CA GLY A 14 5.04 -17.64 15.86
C GLY A 14 3.71 -17.85 16.59
N PRO A 15 3.10 -16.76 17.09
CA PRO A 15 1.87 -16.81 17.88
C PRO A 15 0.70 -17.40 17.09
N THR A 16 -0.31 -17.88 17.80
CA THR A 16 -1.56 -18.44 17.24
C THR A 16 -2.79 -17.91 18.01
N VAL A 17 -3.99 -18.34 17.66
CA VAL A 17 -5.28 -17.79 18.14
C VAL A 17 -5.28 -17.53 19.65
N GLY A 18 -5.57 -16.29 20.04
CA GLY A 18 -5.63 -15.84 21.44
C GLY A 18 -4.29 -15.41 22.06
N ASP A 19 -3.15 -15.66 21.39
CA ASP A 19 -1.87 -15.07 21.80
C ASP A 19 -1.88 -13.56 21.50
N LYS A 20 -1.13 -12.78 22.28
CA LYS A 20 -1.00 -11.33 22.13
C LYS A 20 0.43 -10.91 21.90
N ILE A 21 0.62 -9.91 21.04
CA ILE A 21 1.91 -9.31 20.73
C ILE A 21 1.87 -7.83 21.11
N ARG A 22 2.83 -7.37 21.90
CA ARG A 22 3.01 -5.95 22.18
C ARG A 22 3.59 -5.27 20.94
N LEU A 23 2.99 -4.16 20.51
CA LEU A 23 3.49 -3.41 19.37
C LEU A 23 4.62 -2.48 19.81
N ALA A 24 5.85 -2.84 19.43
CA ALA A 24 7.08 -2.15 19.86
C ALA A 24 7.14 -1.96 21.39
N ASP A 25 7.40 -0.75 21.85
CA ASP A 25 7.44 -0.34 23.26
C ASP A 25 6.16 0.38 23.73
N THR A 26 5.07 0.28 22.94
CA THR A 26 3.77 0.89 23.25
C THR A 26 2.93 0.06 24.22
N GLU A 27 1.81 0.61 24.71
CA GLU A 27 0.80 -0.15 25.49
C GLU A 27 -0.27 -0.81 24.60
N LEU A 28 -0.01 -0.96 23.30
CA LEU A 28 -0.91 -1.64 22.36
C LEU A 28 -0.56 -3.12 22.24
N PHE A 29 -1.59 -3.97 22.33
CA PHE A 29 -1.46 -5.42 22.23
C PHE A 29 -2.38 -5.97 21.15
N ALA A 30 -1.79 -6.54 20.09
CA ALA A 30 -2.48 -7.19 19.00
C ALA A 30 -2.77 -8.66 19.35
N GLU A 31 -4.03 -9.08 19.36
CA GLU A 31 -4.43 -10.47 19.61
C GLU A 31 -4.69 -11.20 18.29
N ILE A 32 -4.19 -12.43 18.15
CA ILE A 32 -4.45 -13.25 16.95
C ILE A 32 -5.90 -13.73 16.97
N GLU A 33 -6.70 -13.25 16.02
CA GLU A 33 -8.13 -13.51 15.90
C GLU A 33 -8.41 -14.85 15.21
N ARG A 34 -7.56 -15.23 14.25
CA ARG A 34 -7.70 -16.45 13.46
C ARG A 34 -6.33 -16.98 13.04
N ASP A 35 -6.21 -18.31 13.01
CA ASP A 35 -5.07 -19.01 12.44
C ASP A 35 -5.59 -19.91 11.31
N PHE A 36 -4.97 -19.80 10.14
CA PHE A 36 -5.31 -20.58 8.95
C PHE A 36 -4.57 -21.91 8.86
N THR A 37 -3.60 -22.16 9.74
CA THR A 37 -2.85 -23.41 9.75
C THR A 37 -3.71 -24.61 10.17
N VAL A 38 -3.18 -25.80 9.88
CA VAL A 38 -3.62 -27.05 10.51
C VAL A 38 -2.50 -27.48 11.44
N TYR A 39 -2.77 -27.55 12.75
CA TYR A 39 -1.73 -27.83 13.73
C TYR A 39 -1.05 -29.18 13.50
N GLY A 40 0.28 -29.16 13.33
CA GLY A 40 1.09 -30.32 12.94
C GLY A 40 1.51 -30.31 11.46
N GLU A 41 0.89 -29.47 10.65
CA GLU A 41 1.12 -29.31 9.21
C GLU A 41 1.70 -27.91 8.89
N GLU A 42 2.41 -27.30 9.83
CA GLU A 42 3.06 -26.00 9.65
C GLU A 42 4.20 -26.06 8.62
N ASN A 43 4.27 -25.01 7.80
CA ASN A 43 5.34 -24.85 6.82
C ASN A 43 6.57 -24.25 7.48
N LYS A 44 7.73 -24.89 7.34
CA LYS A 44 9.02 -24.36 7.77
C LYS A 44 10.11 -24.78 6.81
N PHE A 45 10.88 -23.81 6.35
CA PHE A 45 12.06 -24.05 5.52
C PHE A 45 13.32 -24.24 6.37
N GLY A 46 14.30 -25.00 5.85
CA GLY A 46 15.60 -25.24 6.48
C GLY A 46 16.00 -26.72 6.54
N GLY A 47 17.23 -26.97 7.00
CA GLY A 47 17.79 -28.33 7.10
C GLY A 47 16.89 -29.28 7.91
N GLY A 48 16.36 -30.31 7.26
CA GLY A 48 15.48 -31.31 7.88
C GLY A 48 14.09 -30.80 8.28
N LYS A 49 13.61 -29.67 7.72
CA LYS A 49 12.28 -29.11 8.00
C LYS A 49 11.20 -29.63 7.03
N THR A 50 10.03 -29.00 6.97
CA THR A 50 8.86 -29.53 6.25
C THR A 50 8.90 -29.23 4.75
N LEU A 51 9.41 -28.06 4.34
CA LEU A 51 9.54 -27.66 2.93
C LEU A 51 10.70 -28.40 2.25
N ARG A 52 10.42 -29.64 1.81
CA ARG A 52 11.35 -30.52 1.09
C ARG A 52 10.60 -31.30 0.02
N ASP A 53 11.34 -31.74 -1.00
CA ASP A 53 10.83 -32.54 -2.10
C ASP A 53 9.99 -33.73 -1.62
N GLY A 54 8.78 -33.85 -2.19
CA GLY A 54 7.80 -34.89 -1.86
C GLY A 54 7.11 -34.74 -0.49
N MET A 55 7.42 -33.68 0.27
CA MET A 55 6.81 -33.35 1.56
C MET A 55 5.92 -32.12 1.41
N ALA A 56 6.13 -31.05 2.17
CA ALA A 56 5.36 -29.80 1.98
C ALA A 56 5.67 -29.10 0.66
N GLN A 57 6.82 -29.39 0.02
CA GLN A 57 7.08 -29.02 -1.37
C GLN A 57 6.57 -30.13 -2.27
N SER A 58 5.62 -29.80 -3.15
CA SER A 58 5.10 -30.73 -4.14
C SER A 58 6.18 -31.10 -5.15
N ALA A 59 6.33 -32.40 -5.40
CA ALA A 59 7.26 -32.95 -6.38
C ALA A 59 6.70 -32.96 -7.83
N THR A 60 5.39 -32.68 -7.98
CA THR A 60 4.67 -32.93 -9.26
C THR A 60 4.03 -31.70 -9.88
N HIS A 61 3.57 -30.74 -9.07
CA HIS A 61 2.88 -29.56 -9.59
C HIS A 61 3.86 -28.60 -10.27
N LEU A 62 3.45 -28.04 -11.40
CA LEU A 62 4.24 -27.13 -12.22
C LEU A 62 3.90 -25.67 -11.92
N ARG A 63 4.83 -24.76 -12.25
CA ARG A 63 4.63 -23.31 -12.13
C ARG A 63 3.35 -22.85 -12.84
N ASP A 64 3.15 -23.29 -14.08
CA ASP A 64 2.02 -22.88 -14.91
C ASP A 64 0.67 -23.44 -14.42
N GLU A 65 0.69 -24.42 -13.50
CA GLU A 65 -0.51 -25.00 -12.87
C GLU A 65 -0.96 -24.24 -11.61
N GLY A 66 -0.27 -23.16 -11.23
CA GLY A 66 -0.65 -22.39 -10.02
C GLY A 66 0.36 -22.45 -8.87
N VAL A 67 1.50 -23.13 -9.03
CA VAL A 67 2.55 -23.10 -8.01
C VAL A 67 3.03 -21.66 -7.77
N LEU A 68 3.24 -21.33 -6.50
CA LEU A 68 3.66 -20.02 -6.04
C LEU A 68 5.09 -19.71 -6.48
N ASP A 69 5.39 -18.43 -6.72
CA ASP A 69 6.76 -17.96 -6.96
C ASP A 69 7.49 -17.71 -5.62
N LEU A 70 6.76 -17.24 -4.59
CA LEU A 70 7.26 -17.04 -3.23
C LEU A 70 6.16 -17.40 -2.23
N VAL A 71 6.55 -18.00 -1.11
CA VAL A 71 5.69 -18.17 0.07
C VAL A 71 6.33 -17.52 1.30
N ILE A 72 5.56 -16.72 2.01
CA ILE A 72 5.91 -16.24 3.36
C ILE A 72 5.21 -17.17 4.35
N THR A 73 5.98 -17.95 5.10
CA THR A 73 5.42 -18.98 5.98
C THR A 73 5.10 -18.41 7.36
N ASN A 74 3.97 -18.79 7.96
CA ASN A 74 3.61 -18.46 9.34
C ASN A 74 3.63 -16.95 9.68
N ALA A 75 3.17 -16.10 8.77
CA ALA A 75 3.10 -14.66 8.96
C ALA A 75 1.99 -14.27 9.96
N THR A 76 2.32 -13.43 10.94
CA THR A 76 1.31 -12.64 11.64
C THR A 76 0.97 -11.43 10.78
N ILE A 77 -0.27 -11.36 10.30
CA ILE A 77 -0.76 -10.30 9.43
C ILE A 77 -1.57 -9.33 10.27
N ILE A 78 -1.27 -8.04 10.17
CA ILE A 78 -2.11 -6.96 10.68
C ILE A 78 -2.57 -6.15 9.48
N ASP A 79 -3.88 -6.17 9.24
CA ASP A 79 -4.51 -5.39 8.18
C ASP A 79 -5.90 -4.92 8.64
N TYR A 80 -6.54 -4.03 7.89
CA TYR A 80 -7.82 -3.42 8.27
C TYR A 80 -8.96 -4.43 8.46
N TRP A 81 -8.88 -5.60 7.81
CA TRP A 81 -9.87 -6.67 7.88
C TRP A 81 -9.61 -7.67 9.02
N GLY A 82 -8.48 -7.61 9.70
CA GLY A 82 -8.20 -8.45 10.86
C GLY A 82 -6.74 -8.64 11.23
N ILE A 83 -6.52 -9.28 12.39
CA ILE A 83 -5.21 -9.68 12.90
C ILE A 83 -5.14 -11.20 12.90
N VAL A 84 -4.46 -11.77 11.90
CA VAL A 84 -4.51 -13.22 11.65
C VAL A 84 -3.13 -13.85 11.48
N LYS A 85 -3.09 -15.17 11.58
CA LYS A 85 -1.91 -15.99 11.33
C LYS A 85 -2.14 -16.84 10.08
N ALA A 86 -1.29 -16.69 9.07
CA ALA A 86 -1.43 -17.40 7.81
C ALA A 86 -0.09 -17.51 7.06
N ASP A 87 -0.02 -18.39 6.07
CA ASP A 87 0.95 -18.26 4.99
C ASP A 87 0.46 -17.22 3.97
N ILE A 88 1.40 -16.53 3.31
CA ILE A 88 1.11 -15.59 2.21
C ILE A 88 1.77 -16.14 0.95
N GLY A 89 0.97 -16.44 -0.06
CA GLY A 89 1.46 -16.89 -1.37
C GLY A 89 1.55 -15.73 -2.36
N ILE A 90 2.66 -15.64 -3.07
CA ILE A 90 2.91 -14.63 -4.09
C ILE A 90 3.13 -15.33 -5.44
N LYS A 91 2.50 -14.79 -6.47
CA LYS A 91 2.65 -15.23 -7.87
C LYS A 91 2.56 -14.04 -8.81
N ASP A 92 3.47 -13.96 -9.78
CA ASP A 92 3.55 -12.91 -10.79
C ASP A 92 3.50 -11.49 -10.16
N GLY A 93 4.19 -11.32 -9.04
CA GLY A 93 4.28 -10.05 -8.29
C GLY A 93 3.01 -9.66 -7.51
N LYS A 94 2.01 -10.54 -7.42
CA LYS A 94 0.75 -10.29 -6.70
C LYS A 94 0.53 -11.29 -5.58
N ILE A 95 -0.25 -10.89 -4.57
CA ILE A 95 -0.73 -11.81 -3.54
C ILE A 95 -1.72 -12.78 -4.21
N ALA A 96 -1.33 -14.05 -4.31
CA ALA A 96 -2.12 -15.11 -4.90
C ALA A 96 -3.09 -15.74 -3.89
N GLY A 97 -2.72 -15.75 -2.61
CA GLY A 97 -3.57 -16.27 -1.54
C GLY A 97 -3.02 -15.98 -0.15
N ILE A 98 -3.95 -15.88 0.81
CA ILE A 98 -3.67 -15.82 2.25
C ILE A 98 -4.42 -17.00 2.88
N GLY A 99 -3.69 -17.90 3.53
CA GLY A 99 -4.28 -19.15 4.01
C GLY A 99 -3.23 -20.14 4.47
N LYS A 100 -3.38 -21.40 4.06
CA LYS A 100 -2.40 -22.46 4.32
C LYS A 100 -1.74 -22.87 3.02
N ALA A 101 -0.43 -22.68 2.91
CA ALA A 101 0.34 -23.18 1.78
C ALA A 101 0.74 -24.65 1.99
N GLY A 102 1.33 -25.27 0.98
CA GLY A 102 1.98 -26.57 1.11
C GLY A 102 1.77 -27.48 -0.10
N ASN A 103 1.81 -28.78 0.15
CA ASN A 103 1.59 -29.80 -0.87
C ASN A 103 0.24 -30.49 -0.61
N PRO A 104 -0.77 -30.31 -1.48
CA PRO A 104 -2.08 -30.90 -1.29
C PRO A 104 -2.08 -32.44 -1.39
N ASN A 105 -1.00 -33.04 -1.90
CA ASN A 105 -0.88 -34.50 -1.97
C ASN A 105 -0.56 -35.14 -0.60
N THR A 106 -0.03 -34.37 0.35
CA THR A 106 0.49 -34.91 1.61
C THR A 106 0.06 -34.13 2.85
N MET A 107 -0.54 -32.96 2.69
CA MET A 107 -0.95 -32.09 3.79
C MET A 107 -2.43 -31.77 3.71
N ASP A 108 -3.10 -31.77 4.86
CA ASP A 108 -4.49 -31.35 4.96
C ASP A 108 -4.62 -29.82 4.89
N GLY A 109 -5.76 -29.35 4.38
CA GLY A 109 -6.18 -27.95 4.46
C GLY A 109 -5.39 -26.97 3.58
N VAL A 110 -4.56 -27.45 2.64
CA VAL A 110 -3.86 -26.56 1.70
C VAL A 110 -4.87 -25.76 0.88
N THR A 111 -4.74 -24.44 0.93
CA THR A 111 -5.63 -23.51 0.25
C THR A 111 -5.43 -23.63 -1.27
N SER A 112 -6.53 -23.65 -2.02
CA SER A 112 -6.48 -23.71 -3.49
C SER A 112 -5.65 -22.53 -4.03
N GLY A 113 -4.70 -22.82 -4.92
CA GLY A 113 -3.78 -21.81 -5.46
C GLY A 113 -2.57 -21.48 -4.58
N MET A 114 -2.38 -22.15 -3.43
CA MET A 114 -1.24 -21.95 -2.54
C MET A 114 -0.29 -23.16 -2.49
N VAL A 115 -0.06 -23.78 -3.65
CA VAL A 115 0.84 -24.93 -3.75
C VAL A 115 2.29 -24.47 -3.72
N ILE A 116 3.08 -25.06 -2.81
CA ILE A 116 4.54 -24.94 -2.80
C ILE A 116 5.10 -26.01 -3.74
N GLY A 117 5.93 -25.62 -4.69
CA GLY A 117 6.57 -26.53 -5.64
C GLY A 117 8.02 -26.14 -5.90
N ALA A 118 8.63 -26.74 -6.93
CA ALA A 118 10.05 -26.49 -7.25
C ALA A 118 10.36 -25.04 -7.67
N SER A 119 9.35 -24.24 -8.02
CA SER A 119 9.49 -22.82 -8.40
C SER A 119 9.27 -21.83 -7.25
N THR A 120 8.99 -22.31 -6.04
CA THR A 120 8.60 -21.48 -4.91
C THR A 120 9.82 -21.14 -4.04
N GLU A 121 10.15 -19.86 -3.92
CA GLU A 121 11.05 -19.35 -2.87
C GLU A 121 10.33 -19.32 -1.52
N ALA A 122 11.07 -19.36 -0.40
CA ALA A 122 10.50 -19.33 0.94
C ALA A 122 11.09 -18.21 1.82
N LEU A 123 10.22 -17.42 2.43
CA LEU A 123 10.56 -16.46 3.48
C LEU A 123 9.93 -16.90 4.81
N GLY A 124 10.75 -17.09 5.84
CA GLY A 124 10.27 -17.42 7.20
C GLY A 124 9.63 -16.20 7.86
N GLY A 125 8.30 -16.21 7.97
CA GLY A 125 7.52 -15.16 8.62
C GLY A 125 7.26 -15.39 10.11
N GLU A 126 7.61 -16.56 10.66
CA GLU A 126 7.44 -16.82 12.08
C GLU A 126 8.14 -15.76 12.94
N GLY A 127 7.41 -15.24 13.94
CA GLY A 127 7.93 -14.21 14.84
C GLY A 127 7.99 -12.78 14.26
N HIS A 128 7.55 -12.58 13.01
CA HIS A 128 7.47 -11.26 12.38
C HIS A 128 6.02 -10.83 12.16
N ILE A 129 5.80 -9.52 12.08
CA ILE A 129 4.53 -8.91 11.69
C ILE A 129 4.64 -8.44 10.25
N PHE A 130 3.63 -8.76 9.45
CA PHE A 130 3.48 -8.33 8.06
C PHE A 130 2.28 -7.40 7.95
N THR A 131 2.46 -6.30 7.23
CA THR A 131 1.42 -5.32 6.91
C THR A 131 1.46 -5.03 5.42
N ALA A 132 0.40 -4.40 4.89
CA ALA A 132 0.52 -3.69 3.62
C ALA A 132 1.61 -2.60 3.72
N GLY A 133 2.20 -2.26 2.59
CA GLY A 133 3.10 -1.10 2.52
C GLY A 133 2.33 0.21 2.67
N GLY A 134 2.91 1.18 3.37
CA GLY A 134 2.30 2.48 3.56
C GLY A 134 2.06 3.23 2.23
N ILE A 135 0.96 3.96 2.17
CA ILE A 135 0.60 4.86 1.07
C ILE A 135 0.57 6.28 1.63
N ASP A 136 1.57 7.09 1.29
CA ASP A 136 1.59 8.50 1.66
C ASP A 136 1.03 9.34 0.51
N THR A 137 0.02 10.14 0.81
CA THR A 137 -0.75 10.89 -0.20
C THR A 137 -0.47 12.38 -0.22
N HIS A 138 0.45 12.88 0.62
CA HIS A 138 0.81 14.29 0.69
C HIS A 138 2.32 14.50 0.49
N ILE A 139 2.86 14.00 -0.62
CA ILE A 139 4.30 14.10 -0.88
C ILE A 139 4.64 15.31 -1.76
N HIS A 140 5.59 16.12 -1.29
CA HIS A 140 6.27 17.10 -2.12
C HIS A 140 7.50 16.43 -2.74
N PHE A 141 7.55 16.28 -4.07
CA PHE A 141 8.70 15.71 -4.78
C PHE A 141 9.85 16.72 -4.87
N ILE A 142 10.49 16.97 -3.73
CA ILE A 142 11.55 17.96 -3.56
C ILE A 142 12.90 17.35 -3.91
N CYS A 143 13.17 16.13 -3.45
CA CYS A 143 14.42 15.43 -3.72
C CYS A 143 14.25 13.90 -3.74
N PRO A 144 15.03 13.17 -4.57
CA PRO A 144 14.89 11.71 -4.69
C PRO A 144 15.28 10.94 -3.42
N GLN A 145 16.08 11.53 -2.53
CA GLN A 145 16.51 10.91 -1.27
C GLN A 145 15.33 10.60 -0.32
N GLN A 146 14.18 11.27 -0.50
CA GLN A 146 12.97 10.98 0.27
C GLN A 146 12.51 9.52 0.09
N VAL A 147 12.80 8.90 -1.06
CA VAL A 147 12.45 7.49 -1.35
C VAL A 147 13.12 6.52 -0.37
N GLU A 148 14.41 6.68 -0.12
CA GLU A 148 15.14 5.80 0.81
C GLU A 148 14.59 5.93 2.23
N THR A 149 14.31 7.17 2.65
CA THR A 149 13.75 7.45 3.97
C THR A 149 12.36 6.84 4.13
N ALA A 150 11.51 6.93 3.12
CA ALA A 150 10.17 6.37 3.13
C ALA A 150 10.16 4.85 3.13
N LEU A 151 11.00 4.21 2.32
CA LEU A 151 11.15 2.75 2.30
C LEU A 151 11.62 2.22 3.66
N ALA A 152 12.56 2.91 4.31
CA ALA A 152 13.00 2.56 5.67
C ALA A 152 11.88 2.70 6.72
N GLY A 153 10.90 3.58 6.48
CA GLY A 153 9.70 3.73 7.28
C GLY A 153 8.53 2.81 6.89
N GLY A 154 8.72 1.90 5.91
CA GLY A 154 7.68 0.98 5.45
C GLY A 154 6.67 1.59 4.47
N ILE A 155 6.91 2.79 3.94
CA ILE A 155 6.09 3.41 2.88
C ILE A 155 6.56 2.87 1.53
N THR A 156 5.61 2.43 0.70
CA THR A 156 5.88 1.82 -0.61
C THR A 156 5.28 2.60 -1.77
N THR A 157 4.39 3.55 -1.47
CA THR A 157 3.70 4.36 -2.47
C THR A 157 3.71 5.82 -2.06
N PHE A 158 4.14 6.67 -2.98
CA PHE A 158 4.03 8.11 -2.87
C PHE A 158 2.98 8.65 -3.82
N ILE A 159 2.08 9.47 -3.31
CA ILE A 159 1.15 10.26 -4.10
C ILE A 159 1.33 11.72 -3.71
N GLY A 160 1.50 12.59 -4.70
CA GLY A 160 1.94 13.95 -4.45
C GLY A 160 2.29 14.70 -5.71
N GLY A 161 3.18 15.68 -5.63
CA GLY A 161 3.62 16.42 -6.82
C GLY A 161 4.85 17.26 -6.56
N GLY A 162 5.53 17.66 -7.63
CA GLY A 162 6.72 18.48 -7.53
C GLY A 162 7.61 18.37 -8.76
N THR A 163 8.63 19.22 -8.82
CA THR A 163 9.63 19.28 -9.91
C THR A 163 11.04 19.48 -9.35
N GLY A 164 11.30 19.02 -8.12
CA GLY A 164 12.52 19.29 -7.38
C GLY A 164 12.41 20.53 -6.48
N PRO A 165 13.54 21.14 -6.06
CA PRO A 165 13.57 22.21 -5.05
C PRO A 165 13.18 23.60 -5.58
N ASN A 166 12.15 23.66 -6.43
CA ASN A 166 11.56 24.91 -6.91
C ASN A 166 10.60 25.46 -5.85
N HIS A 167 10.49 26.79 -5.70
CA HIS A 167 9.60 27.41 -4.70
C HIS A 167 8.15 26.89 -4.77
N GLY A 168 7.62 26.66 -5.97
CA GLY A 168 6.28 26.08 -6.12
C GLY A 168 6.16 24.67 -5.54
N THR A 169 7.19 23.83 -5.66
CA THR A 169 7.21 22.47 -5.10
C THR A 169 7.51 22.47 -3.61
N LEU A 170 8.36 23.38 -3.14
CA LEU A 170 8.60 23.57 -1.70
C LEU A 170 7.32 23.98 -0.96
N ALA A 171 6.41 24.66 -1.64
CA ALA A 171 5.12 25.08 -1.09
C ALA A 171 3.96 24.12 -1.40
N THR A 172 3.94 23.47 -2.57
CA THR A 172 2.74 22.78 -3.05
C THR A 172 3.06 21.41 -3.67
N THR A 173 2.20 20.42 -3.45
CA THR A 173 2.28 19.07 -4.04
C THR A 173 1.83 19.04 -5.51
N ILE A 174 2.44 19.86 -6.36
CA ILE A 174 1.99 20.07 -7.74
C ILE A 174 3.15 19.88 -8.73
N ALA A 175 2.94 19.05 -9.75
CA ALA A 175 3.74 19.04 -10.98
C ALA A 175 2.93 19.68 -12.12
N PRO A 176 3.14 20.98 -12.43
CA PRO A 176 2.20 21.72 -13.25
C PRO A 176 2.43 21.53 -14.76
N GLY A 177 1.39 21.17 -15.51
CA GLY A 177 1.41 21.14 -16.97
C GLY A 177 2.10 19.92 -17.60
N ALA A 178 1.74 19.63 -18.85
CA ALA A 178 2.13 18.39 -19.54
C ALA A 178 3.65 18.17 -19.67
N TRP A 179 4.43 19.23 -19.85
CA TRP A 179 5.88 19.11 -20.00
C TRP A 179 6.56 18.66 -18.70
N ASN A 180 6.20 19.27 -17.56
CA ASN A 180 6.76 18.90 -16.27
C ASN A 180 6.35 17.48 -15.87
N LEU A 181 5.10 17.10 -16.14
CA LEU A 181 4.61 15.74 -15.90
C LEU A 181 5.45 14.70 -16.64
N ARG A 182 5.72 14.91 -17.93
CA ARG A 182 6.60 14.03 -18.71
C ARG A 182 7.99 13.90 -18.07
N LYS A 183 8.59 15.01 -17.63
CA LYS A 183 9.91 15.00 -16.98
C LYS A 183 9.90 14.32 -15.62
N MET A 184 8.81 14.44 -14.87
CA MET A 184 8.66 13.69 -13.63
C MET A 184 8.52 12.20 -13.89
N PHE A 185 7.71 11.76 -14.86
CA PHE A 185 7.62 10.34 -15.20
C PHE A 185 8.98 9.76 -15.63
N GLU A 186 9.73 10.47 -16.50
CA GLU A 186 11.09 10.07 -16.89
C GLU A 186 12.03 9.94 -15.68
N GLY A 187 11.93 10.85 -14.69
CA GLY A 187 12.77 10.82 -13.50
C GLY A 187 12.39 9.73 -12.50
N LEU A 188 11.09 9.48 -12.32
CA LEU A 188 10.56 8.54 -11.34
C LEU A 188 10.68 7.07 -11.78
N ASP A 189 10.76 6.79 -13.10
CA ASP A 189 10.85 5.43 -13.66
C ASP A 189 12.03 4.59 -13.12
N SER A 190 13.07 5.26 -12.61
CA SER A 190 14.26 4.62 -12.03
C SER A 190 14.18 4.35 -10.52
N LEU A 191 13.11 4.79 -9.85
CA LEU A 191 13.00 4.74 -8.40
C LEU A 191 12.15 3.52 -7.95
N PRO A 192 12.57 2.79 -6.91
CA PRO A 192 11.97 1.51 -6.52
C PRO A 192 10.72 1.69 -5.63
N MET A 193 9.73 2.47 -6.08
CA MET A 193 8.46 2.71 -5.38
C MET A 193 7.31 2.92 -6.39
N ASN A 194 6.07 2.87 -5.89
CA ASN A 194 4.92 3.32 -6.67
C ASN A 194 4.77 4.85 -6.57
N PHE A 195 4.35 5.49 -7.66
CA PHE A 195 4.15 6.94 -7.71
C PHE A 195 2.80 7.33 -8.31
N GLY A 196 2.14 8.31 -7.71
CA GLY A 196 1.01 9.04 -8.27
C GLY A 196 1.30 10.54 -8.26
N ILE A 197 0.99 11.24 -9.36
CA ILE A 197 1.31 12.66 -9.51
C ILE A 197 0.02 13.50 -9.56
N PHE A 198 0.00 14.61 -8.83
CA PHE A 198 -1.03 15.64 -8.88
C PHE A 198 -0.63 16.78 -9.83
N GLY A 199 -1.59 17.17 -10.65
CA GLY A 199 -1.56 18.42 -11.42
C GLY A 199 -2.06 19.61 -10.60
N LYS A 200 -2.02 20.80 -11.22
CA LYS A 200 -2.56 22.02 -10.61
C LYS A 200 -4.06 22.13 -10.85
N GLY A 201 -4.85 22.18 -9.78
CA GLY A 201 -6.29 22.41 -9.83
C GLY A 201 -6.69 23.90 -9.83
N ASN A 202 -5.75 24.80 -9.54
CA ASN A 202 -6.01 26.25 -9.47
C ASN A 202 -6.13 26.88 -10.86
N SER A 203 -7.33 26.84 -11.45
CA SER A 203 -7.68 27.52 -12.70
C SER A 203 -9.20 27.69 -12.79
N SER A 204 -9.67 28.77 -13.43
CA SER A 204 -11.09 28.94 -13.80
C SER A 204 -11.39 28.48 -15.24
N SER A 205 -10.41 27.92 -15.94
CA SER A 205 -10.58 27.26 -17.25
C SER A 205 -10.52 25.74 -17.08
N HIS A 206 -11.55 25.05 -17.56
CA HIS A 206 -11.59 23.60 -17.60
C HIS A 206 -10.47 23.04 -18.48
N GLU A 207 -10.21 23.64 -19.64
CA GLU A 207 -9.24 23.16 -20.63
C GLU A 207 -7.83 23.13 -20.06
N ALA A 208 -7.44 24.15 -19.29
CA ALA A 208 -6.13 24.22 -18.63
C ALA A 208 -5.95 23.15 -17.54
N ILE A 209 -7.04 22.67 -16.93
CA ILE A 209 -7.00 21.55 -15.98
C ILE A 209 -6.97 20.21 -16.74
N ILE A 210 -7.82 20.08 -17.76
CA ILE A 210 -7.98 18.86 -18.54
C ILE A 210 -6.66 18.42 -19.20
N GLU A 211 -5.88 19.35 -19.77
CA GLU A 211 -4.60 18.98 -20.42
C GLU A 211 -3.61 18.28 -19.48
N GLN A 212 -3.71 18.53 -18.17
CA GLN A 212 -2.83 17.89 -17.17
C GLN A 212 -3.29 16.46 -16.90
N ILE A 213 -4.61 16.22 -16.86
CA ILE A 213 -5.19 14.88 -16.71
C ILE A 213 -4.85 14.03 -17.93
N GLU A 214 -5.01 14.57 -19.13
CA GLU A 214 -4.63 13.90 -20.37
C GLU A 214 -3.13 13.63 -20.46
N ALA A 215 -2.31 14.44 -19.77
CA ALA A 215 -0.87 14.20 -19.64
C ALA A 215 -0.50 13.17 -18.56
N GLY A 216 -1.46 12.64 -17.79
CA GLY A 216 -1.29 11.46 -16.94
C GLY A 216 -1.34 11.68 -15.43
N VAL A 217 -1.87 12.82 -14.94
CA VAL A 217 -2.01 12.98 -13.47
C VAL A 217 -3.04 12.00 -12.89
N LEU A 218 -2.79 11.53 -11.67
CA LEU A 218 -3.73 10.71 -10.88
C LEU A 218 -4.86 11.57 -10.30
N GLY A 219 -4.62 12.88 -10.15
CA GLY A 219 -5.56 13.82 -9.56
C GLY A 219 -5.02 15.25 -9.59
N LEU A 220 -5.69 16.14 -8.86
CA LEU A 220 -5.36 17.56 -8.84
C LEU A 220 -5.17 18.05 -7.40
N LYS A 221 -4.30 19.05 -7.23
CA LYS A 221 -4.15 19.78 -5.97
C LYS A 221 -4.59 21.23 -6.15
N LEU A 222 -5.50 21.66 -5.28
CA LEU A 222 -5.83 23.05 -5.01
C LEU A 222 -4.97 23.53 -3.84
N HIS A 223 -4.30 24.66 -3.99
CA HIS A 223 -3.49 25.27 -2.93
C HIS A 223 -3.70 26.78 -2.82
N GLU A 224 -3.67 27.32 -1.60
CA GLU A 224 -3.89 28.76 -1.37
C GLU A 224 -2.80 29.65 -1.98
N ASP A 225 -1.54 29.22 -1.98
CA ASP A 225 -0.43 29.87 -2.68
C ASP A 225 -0.68 30.08 -4.18
N TRP A 226 -1.57 29.28 -4.78
CA TRP A 226 -2.03 29.41 -6.16
C TRP A 226 -3.48 29.91 -6.26
N GLY A 227 -4.12 30.25 -5.15
CA GLY A 227 -5.49 30.72 -5.02
C GLY A 227 -6.52 29.60 -4.94
N SER A 228 -6.85 29.13 -3.73
CA SER A 228 -7.94 28.17 -3.46
C SER A 228 -9.30 28.86 -3.43
N THR A 229 -9.59 29.62 -4.48
CA THR A 229 -10.83 30.43 -4.59
C THR A 229 -12.05 29.54 -4.89
N PRO A 230 -13.28 30.01 -4.58
CA PRO A 230 -14.52 29.29 -4.92
C PRO A 230 -14.61 28.89 -6.40
N SER A 231 -14.16 29.75 -7.32
CA SER A 231 -14.16 29.44 -8.76
C SER A 231 -13.18 28.34 -9.12
N ALA A 232 -11.97 28.36 -8.55
CA ALA A 232 -10.99 27.29 -8.77
C ALA A 232 -11.48 25.96 -8.20
N ILE A 233 -12.09 25.96 -7.01
CA ILE A 233 -12.68 24.77 -6.39
C ILE A 233 -13.75 24.15 -7.29
N ASP A 234 -14.71 24.97 -7.74
CA ASP A 234 -15.82 24.49 -8.57
C ASP A 234 -15.35 23.95 -9.94
N THR A 235 -14.44 24.67 -10.58
CA THR A 235 -13.87 24.29 -11.89
C THR A 235 -13.10 22.97 -11.77
N CYS A 236 -12.24 22.85 -10.75
CA CYS A 236 -11.45 21.66 -10.47
C CYS A 236 -12.35 20.44 -10.24
N LEU A 237 -13.32 20.55 -9.34
CA LEU A 237 -14.21 19.44 -8.99
C LEU A 237 -15.11 19.02 -10.16
N THR A 238 -15.57 19.96 -10.97
CA THR A 238 -16.33 19.66 -12.20
C THR A 238 -15.50 18.81 -13.18
N VAL A 239 -14.20 19.11 -13.32
CA VAL A 239 -13.30 18.32 -14.15
C VAL A 239 -13.01 16.96 -13.51
N CYS A 240 -12.76 16.90 -12.20
CA CYS A 240 -12.53 15.65 -11.47
C CYS A 240 -13.69 14.67 -11.63
N ASP A 241 -14.94 15.11 -11.45
CA ASP A 241 -16.14 14.28 -11.64
C ASP A 241 -16.24 13.72 -13.05
N LYS A 242 -15.84 14.50 -14.07
CA LYS A 242 -15.89 14.07 -15.47
C LYS A 242 -14.83 13.03 -15.80
N TYR A 243 -13.65 13.12 -15.21
CA TYR A 243 -12.49 12.28 -15.54
C TYR A 243 -12.22 11.16 -14.52
N ASP A 244 -13.03 11.08 -13.46
CA ASP A 244 -12.90 10.09 -12.39
C ASP A 244 -11.51 10.13 -11.72
N VAL A 245 -11.09 11.33 -11.33
CA VAL A 245 -9.83 11.58 -10.61
C VAL A 245 -10.09 12.31 -9.31
N GLN A 246 -9.21 12.15 -8.31
CA GLN A 246 -9.37 12.79 -7.01
C GLN A 246 -8.91 14.26 -7.04
N ALA A 247 -9.62 15.13 -6.32
CA ALA A 247 -9.13 16.46 -5.94
C ALA A 247 -8.62 16.47 -4.50
N THR A 248 -7.47 17.09 -4.28
CA THR A 248 -6.92 17.39 -2.96
C THR A 248 -6.93 18.89 -2.74
N ILE A 249 -7.11 19.33 -1.49
CA ILE A 249 -7.19 20.76 -1.18
C ILE A 249 -6.39 21.15 0.06
N HIS A 250 -5.64 22.24 -0.09
CA HIS A 250 -5.19 23.14 0.96
C HIS A 250 -6.01 24.42 0.82
N THR A 251 -6.90 24.70 1.77
CA THR A 251 -7.90 25.77 1.69
C THR A 251 -7.30 27.15 1.90
N ASP A 252 -8.07 28.19 1.59
CA ASP A 252 -7.70 29.59 1.83
C ASP A 252 -7.63 29.90 3.33
N THR A 253 -6.42 29.92 3.90
CA THR A 253 -6.21 30.20 5.32
C THR A 253 -6.53 31.65 5.65
N LEU A 254 -6.35 32.55 4.69
CA LEU A 254 -6.57 33.99 4.85
C LEU A 254 -8.06 34.34 4.91
N ASN A 255 -8.93 33.43 4.49
CA ASN A 255 -10.35 33.68 4.24
C ASN A 255 -10.56 34.85 3.25
N GLU A 256 -9.66 34.99 2.27
CA GLU A 256 -9.72 36.06 1.26
C GLU A 256 -10.90 35.87 0.30
N GLY A 257 -11.07 34.64 -0.20
CA GLY A 257 -12.15 34.22 -1.08
C GLY A 257 -13.46 33.86 -0.36
N GLY A 258 -13.47 33.88 0.97
CA GLY A 258 -14.60 33.51 1.83
C GLY A 258 -14.15 32.66 3.02
N PHE A 259 -15.07 32.44 3.97
CA PHE A 259 -14.80 31.55 5.10
C PHE A 259 -14.98 30.08 4.70
N VAL A 260 -14.78 29.15 5.65
CA VAL A 260 -14.93 27.72 5.42
C VAL A 260 -16.31 27.35 4.86
N GLU A 261 -17.37 28.07 5.26
CA GLU A 261 -18.74 27.84 4.77
C GLU A 261 -18.87 28.15 3.27
N ASP A 262 -18.11 29.12 2.78
CA ASP A 262 -18.07 29.47 1.36
C ASP A 262 -17.27 28.43 0.56
N THR A 263 -16.17 27.92 1.13
CA THR A 263 -15.43 26.78 0.58
C THR A 263 -16.31 25.53 0.49
N MET A 264 -17.04 25.20 1.55
CA MET A 264 -17.97 24.07 1.57
C MET A 264 -19.11 24.24 0.57
N ARG A 265 -19.61 25.47 0.39
CA ARG A 265 -20.60 25.80 -0.65
C ARG A 265 -20.03 25.60 -2.06
N ALA A 266 -18.77 25.95 -2.28
CA ALA A 266 -18.08 25.71 -3.56
C ALA A 266 -17.84 24.22 -3.82
N ILE A 267 -17.52 23.43 -2.79
CA ILE A 267 -17.41 21.96 -2.91
C ILE A 267 -18.77 21.35 -3.33
N ASN A 268 -19.88 21.90 -2.81
CA ASN A 268 -21.24 21.53 -3.21
C ASN A 268 -21.54 20.02 -3.06
N GLY A 269 -21.03 19.41 -1.99
CA GLY A 269 -21.24 17.99 -1.68
C GLY A 269 -20.46 16.99 -2.56
N ARG A 270 -19.61 17.46 -3.49
CA ARG A 270 -18.72 16.60 -4.28
C ARG A 270 -17.59 16.02 -3.42
N THR A 271 -17.06 14.87 -3.85
CA THR A 271 -15.93 14.22 -3.18
C THR A 271 -14.67 15.09 -3.27
N ILE A 272 -13.99 15.26 -2.15
CA ILE A 272 -12.70 15.96 -2.08
C ILE A 272 -11.87 15.41 -0.93
N HIS A 273 -10.55 15.38 -1.09
CA HIS A 273 -9.61 15.02 -0.04
C HIS A 273 -9.03 16.30 0.60
N THR A 274 -9.46 16.59 1.83
CA THR A 274 -8.90 17.68 2.63
C THR A 274 -7.57 17.25 3.25
N PHE A 275 -6.48 17.91 2.87
CA PHE A 275 -5.22 17.71 3.55
C PHE A 275 -5.19 18.45 4.89
N HIS A 276 -4.28 18.01 5.80
CA HIS A 276 -3.98 18.61 7.11
C HIS A 276 -5.21 19.33 7.71
N THR A 277 -6.22 18.51 8.06
CA THR A 277 -7.57 18.98 8.43
C THR A 277 -7.64 19.57 9.84
N GLU A 278 -6.62 19.37 10.67
CA GLU A 278 -6.46 20.09 11.93
C GLU A 278 -6.35 21.60 11.70
#